data_AF-A0A519ZFN7-F1
#
_entry.id   AF-A0A519ZFN7-F1
#
_cell.length_a   1.000
_cell.length_b   1.000
_cell.length_c   1.000
_cell.angle_alpha   90.00
_cell.angle_beta   90.00
_cell.angle_gamma   90.00
#
_symmetry.space_group_name_H-M   'P 1'
#
loop_
_entity.id
_entity.type
_entity.pdbx_description
1 polymer ?
#
loop_
_entity_poly.entity_id
_entity_poly.type
_entity_poly.pdbx_seq_one_letter_code
_entity_poly.pdbx_strand_id
1 'polypeptide(L)'
;MWNYVAAGKDPEIIHRAESALEITGRITTLSGKPLTGAKVILLSTTQDLPLLLDTVSDAKGNFVFDRLDIPDSASFSVQAKGLKNSKDVVIEINERAGVSRKAYMGRTTDLSSYLETTKEQFQVLVSQNMLDKRILIKEVQIKAPKPIKVVNVIGSANAMGTADYVVPKKIIDYAPDMVNIMRMVPGRTAFTKLKDLRFIINGNEIPQDMNVDVVGTINPKDIEGIEVLSSKYNTSVYGGGIIVHLTLKRGKDRPIDPMPFKRISSRGYTIVKEFYAPDYDNPNINKNMADLRSTVFWKPNIITDANGKGSSGYFNAATPGTYRVTVEGMDQFGNIGRKVFTYKVE
;
A
#
# COMPACT_ATOMS: atom_id res chain seq x y z
N MET A 1 -21.11 20.69 -12.94
CA MET A 1 -22.41 20.82 -12.25
C MET A 1 -23.15 22.08 -12.70
N TRP A 2 -22.57 23.29 -12.60
CA TRP A 2 -23.23 24.53 -13.06
C TRP A 2 -23.64 24.54 -14.54
N ASN A 3 -22.83 23.96 -15.44
CA ASN A 3 -23.19 23.82 -16.85
C ASN A 3 -24.37 22.85 -17.11
N TYR A 4 -24.59 21.87 -16.20
CA TYR A 4 -25.70 20.91 -16.30
C TYR A 4 -27.01 21.54 -15.84
N VAL A 5 -26.95 22.29 -14.73
CA VAL A 5 -28.09 23.08 -14.21
C VAL A 5 -28.51 24.15 -15.22
N ALA A 6 -27.56 24.87 -15.82
CA ALA A 6 -27.85 25.86 -16.85
C ALA A 6 -28.44 25.26 -18.14
N ALA A 7 -28.21 23.96 -18.38
CA ALA A 7 -28.71 23.23 -19.55
C ALA A 7 -29.99 22.42 -19.26
N GLY A 8 -30.55 22.49 -18.04
CA GLY A 8 -31.73 21.71 -17.65
C GLY A 8 -31.53 20.19 -17.74
N LYS A 9 -30.28 19.71 -17.65
CA LYS A 9 -29.94 18.28 -17.71
C LYS A 9 -29.46 17.83 -16.35
N ASP A 10 -30.04 16.75 -15.84
CA ASP A 10 -29.51 16.11 -14.65
C ASP A 10 -28.13 15.52 -14.97
N PRO A 11 -27.15 15.66 -14.06
CA PRO A 11 -25.86 15.01 -14.23
C PRO A 11 -26.05 13.50 -14.19
N GLU A 12 -25.45 12.79 -15.14
CA GLU A 12 -25.45 11.34 -15.15
C GLU A 12 -24.71 10.82 -13.91
N ILE A 13 -25.41 10.01 -13.09
CA ILE A 13 -24.84 9.39 -11.90
C ILE A 13 -24.05 8.15 -12.35
N ILE A 14 -22.77 8.36 -12.67
CA ILE A 14 -21.87 7.29 -13.14
C ILE A 14 -21.42 6.38 -11.97
N HIS A 15 -21.46 6.88 -10.73
CA HIS A 15 -21.10 6.12 -9.53
C HIS A 15 -22.16 6.30 -8.44
N ARG A 16 -22.58 5.19 -7.82
CA ARG A 16 -23.47 5.21 -6.65
C ARG A 16 -22.67 5.51 -5.38
N ALA A 17 -23.35 5.94 -4.32
CA ALA A 17 -22.73 6.09 -3.01
C ALA A 17 -22.20 4.74 -2.51
N GLU A 18 -20.91 4.67 -2.20
CA GLU A 18 -20.28 3.48 -1.64
C GLU A 18 -20.66 3.34 -0.16
N SER A 19 -21.35 2.26 0.21
CA SER A 19 -21.70 1.98 1.62
C SER A 19 -20.62 1.18 2.36
N ALA A 20 -19.74 0.53 1.61
CA ALA A 20 -18.58 -0.20 2.11
C ALA A 20 -17.48 -0.16 1.05
N LEU A 21 -16.23 -0.42 1.46
CA LEU A 21 -15.14 -0.61 0.52
C LEU A 21 -15.29 -1.97 -0.17
N GLU A 22 -15.24 -1.95 -1.50
CA GLU A 22 -15.36 -3.15 -2.31
C GLU A 22 -14.28 -3.20 -3.39
N ILE A 23 -13.78 -4.39 -3.69
CA ILE A 23 -12.94 -4.64 -4.86
C ILE A 23 -13.75 -5.48 -5.83
N THR A 24 -14.11 -4.89 -6.96
CA THR A 24 -14.92 -5.53 -8.00
C THR A 24 -14.16 -5.58 -9.31
N GLY A 25 -14.55 -6.53 -10.15
CA GLY A 25 -13.93 -6.69 -11.45
C GLY A 25 -14.60 -7.78 -12.27
N ARG A 26 -13.97 -8.13 -13.38
CA ARG A 26 -14.43 -9.13 -14.33
C ARG A 26 -13.31 -10.07 -14.72
N ILE A 27 -13.65 -11.35 -14.86
CA ILE A 27 -12.78 -12.41 -15.34
C ILE A 27 -13.23 -12.84 -16.73
N THR A 28 -12.32 -12.76 -17.70
CA THR A 28 -12.56 -13.14 -19.09
C THR A 28 -11.47 -14.05 -19.63
N THR A 29 -11.73 -14.68 -20.77
CA THR A 29 -10.69 -15.33 -21.60
C THR A 29 -9.89 -14.28 -22.38
N LEU A 30 -8.76 -14.67 -22.97
CA LEU A 30 -8.02 -13.80 -23.93
C LEU A 30 -8.89 -13.31 -25.10
N SER A 31 -9.91 -14.09 -25.47
CA SER A 31 -10.89 -13.72 -26.50
C SER A 31 -12.04 -12.84 -25.99
N GLY A 32 -12.01 -12.42 -24.71
CA GLY A 32 -13.00 -11.55 -24.09
C GLY A 32 -14.28 -12.25 -23.62
N LYS A 33 -14.35 -13.59 -23.66
CA LYS A 33 -15.52 -14.33 -23.18
C LYS A 33 -15.54 -14.37 -21.66
N PRO A 34 -16.69 -14.16 -20.99
CA PRO A 34 -16.77 -14.22 -19.54
C PRO A 34 -16.48 -15.63 -19.03
N LEU A 35 -15.71 -15.73 -17.95
CA LEU A 35 -15.44 -17.00 -17.26
C LEU A 35 -16.34 -17.11 -16.03
N THR A 36 -17.31 -18.03 -16.08
CA THR A 36 -18.25 -18.31 -14.99
C THR A 36 -17.66 -19.29 -13.98
N GLY A 37 -17.86 -19.05 -12.68
CA GLY A 37 -17.42 -19.95 -11.61
C GLY A 37 -15.91 -20.03 -11.43
N ALA A 38 -15.15 -19.08 -12.00
CA ALA A 38 -13.72 -19.00 -11.78
C ALA A 38 -13.45 -18.60 -10.32
N LYS A 39 -12.52 -19.30 -9.66
CA LYS A 39 -12.12 -18.96 -8.30
C LYS A 39 -11.20 -17.74 -8.34
N VAL A 40 -11.58 -16.68 -7.64
CA VAL A 40 -10.80 -15.45 -7.52
C VAL A 40 -10.28 -15.33 -6.09
N ILE A 41 -9.00 -15.02 -5.92
CA ILE A 41 -8.33 -14.88 -4.63
C ILE A 41 -7.81 -13.45 -4.52
N LEU A 42 -8.16 -12.77 -3.43
CA LEU A 42 -7.59 -11.48 -3.04
C LEU A 42 -6.59 -11.73 -1.90
N LEU A 43 -5.34 -11.38 -2.14
CA LEU A 43 -4.29 -11.46 -1.13
C LEU A 43 -3.72 -10.07 -0.86
N SER A 44 -3.59 -9.68 0.40
CA SER A 44 -2.83 -8.48 0.74
C SER A 44 -1.34 -8.69 0.53
N THR A 45 -0.71 -7.69 -0.07
CA THR A 45 0.73 -7.59 -0.27
C THR A 45 1.35 -6.52 0.62
N THR A 46 0.55 -5.91 1.51
CA THR A 46 0.99 -4.93 2.50
C THR A 46 1.59 -5.63 3.71
N GLN A 47 2.77 -5.17 4.13
CA GLN A 47 3.42 -5.65 5.35
C GLN A 47 2.49 -5.45 6.55
N ASP A 48 2.39 -6.46 7.41
CA ASP A 48 1.56 -6.48 8.63
C ASP A 48 0.04 -6.40 8.39
N LEU A 49 -0.43 -6.64 7.15
CA LEU A 49 -1.85 -6.82 6.83
C LEU A 49 -2.11 -8.26 6.33
N PRO A 50 -2.26 -9.26 7.21
CA PRO A 50 -2.54 -10.62 6.81
C PRO A 50 -4.00 -10.75 6.35
N LEU A 51 -4.26 -10.57 5.04
CA LEU A 51 -5.58 -10.75 4.44
C LEU A 51 -5.51 -11.70 3.25
N LEU A 52 -6.32 -12.76 3.28
CA LEU A 52 -6.53 -13.68 2.18
C LEU A 52 -8.03 -13.99 2.10
N LEU A 53 -8.66 -13.55 1.02
CA LEU A 53 -10.08 -13.79 0.74
C LEU A 53 -10.22 -14.52 -0.59
N ASP A 54 -11.30 -15.26 -0.75
CA ASP A 54 -11.69 -15.84 -2.04
C ASP A 54 -13.17 -15.61 -2.35
N THR A 55 -13.47 -15.62 -3.64
CA THR A 55 -14.82 -15.50 -4.19
C THR A 55 -14.89 -16.27 -5.52
N VAL A 56 -16.08 -16.31 -6.14
CA VAL A 56 -16.29 -16.94 -7.44
C VAL A 56 -16.93 -15.94 -8.41
N SER A 57 -16.58 -16.04 -9.69
CA SER A 57 -17.19 -15.20 -10.71
C SER A 57 -18.61 -15.66 -11.08
N ASP A 58 -19.48 -14.70 -11.38
CA ASP A 58 -20.87 -14.94 -11.82
C ASP A 58 -20.97 -15.39 -13.29
N ALA A 59 -22.20 -15.57 -13.79
CA ALA A 59 -22.47 -15.96 -15.18
C ALA A 59 -21.94 -14.95 -16.23
N LYS A 60 -21.72 -13.70 -15.85
CA LYS A 60 -21.15 -12.63 -16.70
C LYS A 60 -19.65 -12.43 -16.45
N GLY A 61 -19.04 -13.24 -15.60
CA GLY A 61 -17.64 -13.19 -15.22
C GLY A 61 -17.31 -12.17 -14.14
N ASN A 62 -18.31 -11.50 -13.54
CA ASN A 62 -18.05 -10.49 -12.50
C ASN A 62 -17.71 -11.14 -11.17
N PHE A 63 -16.85 -10.49 -10.39
CA PHE A 63 -16.55 -10.88 -9.02
C PHE A 63 -16.60 -9.66 -8.09
N VAL A 64 -16.83 -9.93 -6.80
CA VAL A 64 -16.85 -8.91 -5.75
C VAL A 64 -16.19 -9.44 -4.49
N PHE A 65 -15.35 -8.61 -3.90
CA PHE A 65 -14.93 -8.67 -2.50
C PHE A 65 -15.55 -7.49 -1.79
N ASP A 66 -16.55 -7.74 -0.93
CA ASP A 66 -17.30 -6.71 -0.21
C ASP A 66 -16.83 -6.55 1.24
N ARG A 67 -17.34 -5.49 1.90
CA ARG A 67 -17.16 -5.24 3.35
C ARG A 67 -15.69 -5.27 3.79
N LEU A 68 -14.83 -4.68 2.96
CA LEU A 68 -13.40 -4.66 3.22
C LEU A 68 -13.07 -3.59 4.28
N ASP A 69 -12.65 -4.02 5.46
CA ASP A 69 -12.04 -3.14 6.45
C ASP A 69 -10.52 -3.13 6.26
N ILE A 70 -10.07 -2.24 5.39
CA ILE A 70 -8.67 -2.15 4.97
C ILE A 70 -8.11 -0.77 5.33
N PRO A 71 -6.84 -0.67 5.77
CA PRO A 71 -6.23 0.62 6.10
C PRO A 71 -5.91 1.43 4.85
N ASP A 72 -5.71 2.73 5.05
CA ASP A 72 -5.18 3.61 4.02
C ASP A 72 -3.84 3.08 3.50
N SER A 73 -3.67 3.09 2.18
CA SER A 73 -2.51 2.58 1.43
C SER A 73 -2.30 1.05 1.43
N ALA A 74 -3.36 0.26 1.61
CA ALA A 74 -3.29 -1.20 1.44
C ALA A 74 -3.07 -1.60 -0.04
N SER A 75 -2.19 -2.59 -0.26
CA SER A 75 -1.88 -3.17 -1.56
C SER A 75 -2.34 -4.63 -1.60
N PHE A 76 -2.82 -5.06 -2.76
CA PHE A 76 -3.36 -6.40 -2.96
C PHE A 76 -2.94 -6.99 -4.30
N SER A 77 -2.98 -8.32 -4.35
CA SER A 77 -2.91 -9.13 -5.54
C SER A 77 -4.24 -9.87 -5.72
N VAL A 78 -4.87 -9.66 -6.86
CA VAL A 78 -6.07 -10.39 -7.28
C VAL A 78 -5.61 -11.48 -8.23
N GLN A 79 -5.82 -12.75 -7.89
CA GLN A 79 -5.51 -13.90 -8.74
C GLN A 79 -6.79 -14.59 -9.17
N ALA A 80 -6.81 -15.14 -10.37
CA ALA A 80 -7.92 -15.96 -10.82
C ALA A 80 -7.42 -17.32 -11.31
N LYS A 81 -8.08 -18.39 -10.85
CA LYS A 81 -7.87 -19.75 -11.33
C LYS A 81 -9.11 -20.16 -12.13
N GLY A 82 -8.92 -20.41 -13.43
CA GLY A 82 -9.98 -20.95 -14.27
C GLY A 82 -10.34 -22.40 -13.89
N LEU A 83 -11.49 -22.85 -14.38
CA LEU A 83 -11.98 -24.22 -14.19
C LEU A 83 -11.17 -25.16 -15.10
N LYS A 84 -10.15 -25.83 -14.55
CA LYS A 84 -9.22 -26.78 -15.22
C LYS A 84 -8.38 -26.16 -16.36
N ASN A 85 -7.05 -26.11 -16.18
CA ASN A 85 -6.04 -25.86 -17.23
C ASN A 85 -6.16 -24.55 -18.06
N SER A 86 -6.98 -23.59 -17.65
CA SER A 86 -7.10 -22.31 -18.35
C SER A 86 -5.84 -21.45 -18.10
N LYS A 87 -4.93 -21.42 -19.09
CA LYS A 87 -3.77 -20.51 -19.15
C LYS A 87 -4.16 -19.10 -19.63
N ASP A 88 -5.42 -18.92 -20.02
CA ASP A 88 -5.93 -17.75 -20.74
C ASP A 88 -6.92 -16.97 -19.87
N VAL A 89 -6.51 -16.55 -18.68
CA VAL A 89 -7.36 -15.78 -17.76
C VAL A 89 -6.93 -14.32 -17.76
N VAL A 90 -7.87 -13.42 -18.06
CA VAL A 90 -7.70 -11.98 -18.00
C VAL A 90 -8.52 -11.43 -16.83
N ILE A 91 -7.87 -10.59 -16.02
CA ILE A 91 -8.50 -9.94 -14.87
C ILE A 91 -8.59 -8.44 -15.14
N GLU A 92 -9.82 -7.95 -15.18
CA GLU A 92 -10.14 -6.53 -15.26
C GLU A 92 -10.67 -6.06 -13.91
N ILE A 93 -10.11 -4.97 -13.37
CA ILE A 93 -10.54 -4.39 -12.11
C ILE A 93 -11.37 -3.17 -12.44
N ASN A 94 -12.55 -3.05 -11.81
CA ASN A 94 -13.39 -1.87 -11.99
C ASN A 94 -12.72 -0.68 -11.31
N GLU A 95 -12.61 0.43 -12.04
CA GLU A 95 -12.08 1.66 -11.47
C GLU A 95 -13.06 2.27 -10.47
N ARG A 96 -12.55 2.67 -9.30
CA ARG A 96 -13.34 3.45 -8.34
C ARG A 96 -13.40 4.91 -8.78
N ALA A 97 -14.43 5.62 -8.33
CA ALA A 97 -14.56 7.05 -8.57
C ALA A 97 -13.29 7.79 -8.08
N GLY A 98 -12.60 8.46 -9.01
CA GLY A 98 -11.45 9.28 -8.66
C GLY A 98 -11.88 10.48 -7.81
N VAL A 99 -11.40 10.58 -6.58
CA VAL A 99 -11.59 11.80 -5.78
C VAL A 99 -10.59 12.84 -6.27
N SER A 100 -11.08 13.86 -6.96
CA SER A 100 -10.27 15.04 -7.26
C SER A 100 -10.11 15.86 -5.97
N ARG A 101 -8.86 16.11 -5.57
CA ARG A 101 -8.59 17.04 -4.47
C ARG A 101 -9.03 18.42 -4.92
N LYS A 102 -10.20 18.88 -4.49
CA LYS A 102 -10.54 20.29 -4.63
C LYS A 102 -9.56 21.09 -3.79
N ALA A 103 -8.85 22.01 -4.42
CA ALA A 103 -8.12 23.03 -3.70
C ALA A 103 -9.15 23.82 -2.91
N TYR A 104 -9.19 23.62 -1.60
CA TYR A 104 -9.96 24.49 -0.73
C TYR A 104 -9.37 25.90 -0.88
N MET A 105 -10.21 26.88 -1.23
CA MET A 105 -9.82 28.29 -1.19
C MET A 105 -9.55 28.65 0.28
N GLY A 106 -8.28 28.54 0.67
CA GLY A 106 -7.77 28.89 1.99
C GLY A 106 -6.41 29.52 1.82
N ARG A 107 -6.13 30.57 2.60
CA ARG A 107 -4.81 31.19 2.65
C ARG A 107 -3.78 30.10 2.98
N THR A 108 -2.70 30.05 2.19
CA THR A 108 -1.48 29.32 2.58
C THR A 108 -1.11 29.79 3.98
N THR A 109 -1.23 28.88 4.96
CA THR A 109 -0.78 29.17 6.32
C THR A 109 0.72 28.95 6.33
N ASP A 110 1.48 29.98 6.71
CA ASP A 110 2.90 29.80 6.97
C ASP A 110 3.06 28.86 8.18
N LEU A 111 3.68 27.70 7.92
CA LEU A 111 3.94 26.68 8.92
C LEU A 111 5.38 26.74 9.43
N SER A 112 6.20 27.72 9.01
CA SER A 112 7.63 27.75 9.31
C SER A 112 7.90 27.74 10.82
N SER A 113 7.22 28.61 11.58
CA SER A 113 7.31 28.65 13.05
C SER A 113 6.84 27.35 13.69
N TYR A 114 5.73 26.77 13.20
CA TYR A 114 5.24 25.48 13.70
C TYR A 114 6.27 24.36 13.47
N LEU A 115 6.88 24.31 12.28
CA LEU A 115 7.89 23.32 11.92
C LEU A 115 9.16 23.48 12.76
N GLU A 116 9.58 24.71 13.03
CA GLU A 116 10.73 25.04 13.88
C GLU A 116 10.50 24.59 15.32
N THR A 117 9.39 24.99 15.95
CA THR A 117 9.04 24.57 17.31
C THR A 117 8.87 23.04 17.41
N THR A 118 8.25 22.40 16.41
CA THR A 118 8.11 20.94 16.38
C THR A 118 9.47 20.24 16.30
N LYS A 119 10.43 20.82 15.56
CA LYS A 119 11.81 20.30 15.46
C LYS A 119 12.52 20.41 16.81
N GLU A 120 12.40 21.53 17.51
CA GLU A 120 12.96 21.72 18.86
C GLU A 120 12.36 20.73 19.86
N GLN A 121 11.02 20.63 19.91
CA GLN A 121 10.31 19.68 20.75
C GLN A 121 10.82 18.25 20.51
N PHE A 122 10.97 17.85 19.25
CA PHE A 122 11.47 16.54 18.88
C PHE A 122 12.90 16.29 19.41
N GLN A 123 13.81 17.27 19.31
CA GLN A 123 15.17 17.14 19.85
C GLN A 123 15.17 16.95 21.37
N VAL A 124 14.33 17.68 22.09
CA VAL A 124 14.18 17.52 23.54
C VAL A 124 13.67 16.11 23.88
N LEU A 125 12.60 15.64 23.23
CA LEU A 125 12.05 14.29 23.46
C LEU A 125 13.07 13.17 23.17
N VAL A 126 13.90 13.34 22.13
CA VAL A 126 15.02 12.42 21.83
C VAL A 126 16.06 12.43 22.96
N SER A 127 16.50 13.62 23.39
CA SER A 127 17.52 13.75 24.46
C SER A 127 17.08 13.14 25.79
N GLN A 128 15.78 13.15 26.06
CA GLN A 128 15.18 12.61 27.28
C GLN A 128 14.75 11.13 27.13
N ASN A 129 15.03 10.50 25.97
CA ASN A 129 14.65 9.11 25.69
C ASN A 129 13.14 8.84 25.86
N MET A 130 12.30 9.84 25.54
CA MET A 130 10.84 9.79 25.69
C MET A 130 10.09 9.42 24.40
N LEU A 131 10.81 9.30 23.28
CA LEU A 131 10.25 8.73 22.07
C LEU A 131 10.44 7.21 22.10
N ASP A 132 9.42 6.48 21.62
CA ASP A 132 9.59 5.07 21.24
C ASP A 132 10.89 4.91 20.46
N LYS A 133 11.65 3.83 20.74
CA LYS A 133 12.88 3.45 20.00
C LYS A 133 12.55 3.14 18.54
N ARG A 134 12.24 4.15 17.75
CA ARG A 134 11.99 4.08 16.32
C ARG A 134 13.21 4.62 15.58
N ILE A 135 13.38 4.14 14.35
CA ILE A 135 14.47 4.55 13.48
C ILE A 135 14.32 6.04 13.20
N LEU A 136 15.18 6.88 13.78
CA LEU A 136 15.30 8.28 13.42
C LEU A 136 15.74 8.37 11.96
N ILE A 137 14.82 8.71 11.07
CA ILE A 137 15.15 8.92 9.66
C ILE A 137 15.89 10.26 9.59
N LYS A 138 17.18 10.22 9.25
CA LYS A 138 17.97 11.43 8.99
C LYS A 138 17.32 12.22 7.86
N GLU A 139 17.31 13.54 7.98
CA GLU A 139 16.85 14.45 6.93
C GLU A 139 17.46 14.05 5.59
N VAL A 140 16.58 13.73 4.63
CA VAL A 140 17.02 13.33 3.30
C VAL A 140 16.98 14.58 2.43
N GLN A 141 18.15 15.19 2.19
CA GLN A 141 18.27 16.14 1.07
C GLN A 141 18.14 15.36 -0.24
N ILE A 142 17.02 15.52 -0.94
CA ILE A 142 16.77 14.87 -2.23
C ILE A 142 17.63 15.57 -3.29
N LYS A 143 18.89 15.18 -3.43
CA LYS A 143 19.78 15.68 -4.50
C LYS A 143 19.62 14.91 -5.82
N ALA A 144 18.80 13.87 -5.85
CA ALA A 144 18.33 13.14 -7.02
C ALA A 144 17.20 12.18 -6.56
N PRO A 145 16.30 11.70 -7.44
CA PRO A 145 15.44 10.58 -7.09
C PRO A 145 16.35 9.39 -6.74
N LYS A 146 16.27 8.94 -5.48
CA LYS A 146 16.85 7.66 -5.05
C LYS A 146 16.34 6.60 -6.04
N PRO A 147 17.18 5.74 -6.64
CA PRO A 147 16.66 4.56 -7.31
C PRO A 147 15.83 3.82 -6.25
N ILE A 148 14.55 3.63 -6.57
CA ILE A 148 13.58 2.89 -5.77
C ILE A 148 14.31 1.61 -5.30
N LYS A 149 14.26 1.26 -4.00
CA LYS A 149 14.58 -0.11 -3.58
C LYS A 149 13.61 -0.98 -4.37
N VAL A 150 14.07 -1.57 -5.45
CA VAL A 150 13.24 -2.33 -6.38
C VAL A 150 12.76 -3.56 -5.62
N VAL A 151 11.59 -3.44 -4.97
CA VAL A 151 10.95 -4.55 -4.25
C VAL A 151 10.40 -5.57 -5.26
N ASN A 152 10.25 -5.18 -6.54
CA ASN A 152 9.96 -6.10 -7.62
C ASN A 152 10.62 -5.75 -8.95
N VAL A 153 11.02 -6.76 -9.71
CA VAL A 153 11.50 -6.63 -11.09
C VAL A 153 10.36 -6.12 -11.99
N ILE A 154 10.64 -5.12 -12.82
CA ILE A 154 9.65 -4.54 -13.74
C ILE A 154 9.15 -5.62 -14.70
N GLY A 155 7.83 -5.77 -14.80
CA GLY A 155 7.22 -6.81 -15.65
C GLY A 155 7.26 -8.21 -15.06
N SER A 156 7.66 -8.38 -13.79
CA SER A 156 7.67 -9.68 -13.13
C SER A 156 6.27 -10.25 -12.90
N ALA A 157 6.19 -11.57 -13.12
CA ALA A 157 5.01 -12.38 -12.84
C ALA A 157 4.89 -12.84 -11.39
N ASN A 158 5.65 -12.25 -10.47
CA ASN A 158 5.51 -12.50 -9.04
C ASN A 158 4.16 -11.93 -8.56
N ALA A 159 3.25 -12.80 -8.13
CA ALA A 159 1.94 -12.34 -7.70
C ALA A 159 1.96 -11.65 -6.32
N MET A 160 3.01 -11.84 -5.51
CA MET A 160 3.06 -11.34 -4.13
C MET A 160 3.42 -9.87 -3.98
N GLY A 161 3.92 -9.21 -5.01
CA GLY A 161 4.34 -7.82 -4.84
C GLY A 161 5.59 -7.65 -3.98
N THR A 162 6.15 -8.73 -3.47
CA THR A 162 7.36 -8.76 -2.66
C THR A 162 8.14 -10.03 -2.95
N ALA A 163 9.46 -9.94 -2.84
CA ALA A 163 10.37 -11.09 -2.89
C ALA A 163 11.20 -11.13 -1.60
N ASP A 164 11.54 -12.33 -1.13
CA ASP A 164 12.47 -12.46 0.01
C ASP A 164 13.89 -12.07 -0.39
N TYR A 165 14.23 -12.27 -1.67
CA TYR A 165 15.47 -11.79 -2.25
C TYR A 165 15.28 -11.45 -3.73
N VAL A 166 15.69 -10.25 -4.14
CA VAL A 166 15.81 -9.88 -5.55
C VAL A 166 17.30 -9.98 -5.91
N VAL A 167 17.64 -10.80 -6.90
CA VAL A 167 19.03 -10.97 -7.31
C VAL A 167 19.53 -9.66 -7.90
N PRO A 168 20.59 -9.04 -7.34
CA PRO A 168 21.15 -7.81 -7.87
C PRO A 168 21.56 -7.98 -9.34
N LYS A 169 21.24 -6.99 -10.17
CA LYS A 169 21.56 -7.02 -11.61
C LYS A 169 23.04 -7.33 -11.87
N LYS A 170 23.93 -6.79 -11.02
CA LYS A 170 25.37 -7.10 -11.04
C LYS A 170 25.64 -8.61 -11.02
N ILE A 171 25.01 -9.37 -10.13
CA ILE A 171 25.21 -10.83 -10.05
C ILE A 171 24.75 -11.51 -11.34
N ILE A 172 23.61 -11.08 -11.89
CA ILE A 172 23.05 -11.61 -13.13
C ILE A 172 24.00 -11.36 -14.32
N ASP A 173 24.58 -10.15 -14.40
CA ASP A 173 25.45 -9.75 -15.51
C ASP A 173 26.84 -10.42 -15.47
N TYR A 174 27.36 -10.72 -14.27
CA TYR A 174 28.70 -11.33 -14.10
C TYR A 174 28.69 -12.86 -14.12
N ALA A 175 27.59 -13.49 -13.72
CA ALA A 175 27.55 -14.94 -13.62
C ALA A 175 27.42 -15.60 -15.01
N PRO A 176 28.11 -16.73 -15.24
CA PRO A 176 28.12 -17.40 -16.54
C PRO A 176 26.81 -18.13 -16.86
N ASP A 177 26.08 -18.58 -15.84
CA ASP A 177 24.87 -19.39 -15.98
C ASP A 177 23.94 -19.25 -14.76
N MET A 178 22.76 -19.86 -14.84
CA MET A 178 21.78 -19.82 -13.76
C MET A 178 22.24 -20.52 -12.49
N VAL A 179 22.99 -21.62 -12.59
CA VAL A 179 23.46 -22.37 -11.42
C VAL A 179 24.36 -21.49 -10.56
N ASN A 180 25.27 -20.74 -11.17
CA ASN A 180 26.15 -19.82 -10.49
C ASN A 180 25.40 -18.63 -9.89
N ILE A 181 24.39 -18.10 -10.58
CA ILE A 181 23.51 -17.06 -10.01
C ILE A 181 22.82 -17.56 -8.74
N MET A 182 22.23 -18.76 -8.80
CA MET A 182 21.49 -19.32 -7.65
C MET A 182 22.42 -19.62 -6.46
N ARG A 183 23.67 -20.01 -6.70
CA ARG A 183 24.69 -20.17 -5.63
C ARG A 183 25.05 -18.86 -4.92
N MET A 184 24.90 -17.73 -5.59
CA MET A 184 25.22 -16.41 -5.04
C MET A 184 24.06 -15.78 -4.26
N VAL A 185 22.91 -16.47 -4.15
CA VAL A 185 21.78 -16.03 -3.32
C VAL A 185 22.11 -16.29 -1.83
N PRO A 186 22.18 -15.26 -0.97
CA PRO A 186 22.62 -15.39 0.42
C PRO A 186 21.72 -16.32 1.25
N GLY A 187 22.34 -17.10 2.15
CA GLY A 187 21.62 -17.92 3.14
C GLY A 187 20.87 -19.12 2.55
N ARG A 188 21.22 -19.55 1.34
CA ARG A 188 20.48 -20.56 0.58
C ARG A 188 21.39 -21.56 -0.16
N THR A 189 22.27 -22.21 0.60
CA THR A 189 23.17 -23.29 0.13
C THR A 189 22.45 -24.49 -0.52
N ALA A 190 21.14 -24.62 -0.34
CA ALA A 190 20.31 -25.65 -0.97
C ALA A 190 19.95 -25.37 -2.45
N PHE A 191 20.22 -24.17 -2.99
CA PHE A 191 19.88 -23.83 -4.38
C PHE A 191 20.88 -24.39 -5.41
N THR A 192 21.74 -25.32 -4.99
CA THR A 192 22.78 -25.92 -5.85
C THR A 192 22.22 -26.81 -6.95
N LYS A 193 20.95 -27.24 -6.83
CA LYS A 193 20.28 -28.09 -7.82
C LYS A 193 19.02 -27.39 -8.31
N LEU A 194 19.01 -27.01 -9.59
CA LEU A 194 17.84 -26.35 -10.21
C LEU A 194 16.55 -27.17 -10.08
N LYS A 195 16.65 -28.50 -10.04
CA LYS A 195 15.50 -29.40 -9.86
C LYS A 195 14.78 -29.26 -8.51
N ASP A 196 15.43 -28.72 -7.49
CA ASP A 196 14.84 -28.57 -6.15
C ASP A 196 14.03 -27.26 -6.03
N LEU A 197 14.02 -26.45 -7.09
CA LEU A 197 13.37 -25.14 -7.16
C LEU A 197 12.16 -25.21 -8.09
N ARG A 198 11.18 -24.34 -7.86
CA ARG A 198 10.08 -24.12 -8.82
C ARG A 198 10.34 -22.84 -9.58
N PHE A 199 10.53 -22.95 -10.90
CA PHE A 199 10.79 -21.79 -11.75
C PHE A 199 9.50 -21.32 -12.41
N ILE A 200 9.29 -20.01 -12.39
CA ILE A 200 8.20 -19.34 -13.11
C ILE A 200 8.83 -18.32 -14.05
N ILE A 201 8.80 -18.61 -15.35
CA ILE A 201 9.38 -17.75 -16.39
C ILE A 201 8.27 -16.95 -17.05
N ASN A 202 8.33 -15.61 -16.92
CA ASN A 202 7.29 -14.70 -17.44
C ASN A 202 5.85 -15.12 -17.07
N GLY A 203 5.67 -15.77 -15.91
CA GLY A 203 4.37 -16.23 -15.41
C GLY A 203 4.03 -17.68 -15.71
N ASN A 204 4.83 -18.37 -16.52
CA ASN A 204 4.65 -19.78 -16.81
C ASN A 204 5.52 -20.63 -15.89
N GLU A 205 4.90 -21.50 -15.11
CA GLU A 205 5.62 -22.48 -14.31
C GLU A 205 6.26 -23.55 -15.20
N ILE A 206 7.55 -23.80 -14.97
CA ILE A 206 8.32 -24.83 -15.64
C ILE A 206 8.21 -26.11 -14.81
N PRO A 207 7.78 -27.24 -15.41
CA PRO A 207 7.84 -28.54 -14.75
C PRO A 207 9.26 -28.83 -14.23
N GLN A 208 9.36 -29.26 -12.98
CA GLN A 208 10.64 -29.32 -12.26
C GLN A 208 11.66 -30.27 -12.90
N ASP A 209 11.18 -31.33 -13.55
CA ASP A 209 11.99 -32.28 -14.31
C ASP A 209 12.65 -31.63 -15.55
N MET A 210 12.02 -30.61 -16.12
CA MET A 210 12.55 -29.83 -17.25
C MET A 210 13.40 -28.62 -16.82
N ASN A 211 13.58 -28.37 -15.51
CA ASN A 211 14.32 -27.20 -15.04
C ASN A 211 15.74 -27.14 -15.61
N VAL A 212 16.45 -28.27 -15.70
CA VAL A 212 17.83 -28.30 -16.19
C VAL A 212 17.87 -27.94 -17.68
N ASP A 213 16.97 -28.52 -18.47
CA ASP A 213 16.97 -28.34 -19.93
C ASP A 213 16.44 -26.96 -20.36
N VAL A 214 15.49 -26.42 -19.61
CA VAL A 214 14.87 -25.12 -19.92
C VAL A 214 15.60 -23.97 -19.24
N VAL A 215 15.82 -24.04 -17.92
CA VAL A 215 16.40 -22.91 -17.17
C VAL A 215 17.93 -22.89 -17.31
N GLY A 216 18.56 -24.05 -17.39
CA GLY A 216 20.02 -24.16 -17.56
C GLY A 216 20.52 -23.61 -18.89
N THR A 217 19.66 -23.49 -19.91
CA THR A 217 20.00 -22.97 -21.24
C THR A 217 19.74 -21.47 -21.41
N ILE A 218 19.13 -20.82 -20.41
CA ILE A 218 18.86 -19.36 -20.45
C ILE A 218 20.17 -18.60 -20.27
N ASN A 219 20.47 -17.74 -21.24
CA ASN A 219 21.58 -16.82 -21.13
C ASN A 219 21.27 -15.73 -20.07
N PRO A 220 22.12 -15.55 -19.03
CA PRO A 220 21.91 -14.50 -18.04
C PRO A 220 21.73 -13.09 -18.61
N LYS A 221 22.30 -12.80 -19.78
CA LYS A 221 22.15 -11.51 -20.47
C LYS A 221 20.73 -11.23 -20.94
N ASP A 222 19.92 -12.26 -21.15
CA ASP A 222 18.51 -12.13 -21.55
C ASP A 222 17.57 -11.95 -20.35
N ILE A 223 18.11 -11.95 -19.14
CA ILE A 223 17.34 -11.81 -17.90
C ILE A 223 17.26 -10.33 -17.51
N GLU A 224 16.03 -9.85 -17.36
CA GLU A 224 15.70 -8.53 -16.82
C GLU A 224 15.84 -8.54 -15.29
N GLY A 225 15.33 -9.59 -14.64
CA GLY A 225 15.57 -9.78 -13.22
C GLY A 225 15.06 -11.12 -12.68
N ILE A 226 15.49 -11.42 -11.45
CA ILE A 226 15.22 -12.67 -10.75
C ILE A 226 14.74 -12.35 -9.34
N GLU A 227 13.64 -12.96 -8.95
CA GLU A 227 13.05 -12.82 -7.62
C GLU A 227 12.90 -14.20 -6.99
N VAL A 228 13.34 -14.32 -5.74
CA VAL A 228 13.31 -15.57 -4.97
C VAL A 228 12.34 -15.41 -3.81
N LEU A 229 11.40 -16.35 -3.73
CA LEU A 229 10.39 -16.46 -2.68
C LEU A 229 10.66 -17.76 -1.91
N SER A 230 10.80 -17.63 -0.60
CA SER A 230 11.11 -18.73 0.32
C SER A 230 10.39 -18.62 1.67
N SER A 231 9.85 -17.46 2.04
CA SER A 231 9.04 -17.33 3.26
C SER A 231 7.66 -17.95 3.06
N LYS A 232 7.05 -18.43 4.15
CA LYS A 232 5.68 -18.97 4.14
C LYS A 232 4.67 -17.95 3.62
N TYR A 233 4.89 -16.67 3.91
CA TYR A 233 4.07 -15.57 3.41
C TYR A 233 4.10 -15.50 1.88
N ASN A 234 5.30 -15.36 1.29
CA ASN A 234 5.44 -15.24 -0.17
C ASN A 234 5.09 -16.53 -0.93
N THR A 235 5.27 -17.69 -0.32
CA THR A 235 5.06 -19.00 -0.98
C THR A 235 3.64 -19.54 -0.82
N SER A 236 2.80 -18.87 -0.02
CA SER A 236 1.44 -19.30 0.32
C SER A 236 0.56 -19.56 -0.91
N VAL A 237 0.61 -18.68 -1.92
CA VAL A 237 -0.20 -18.82 -3.14
C VAL A 237 0.24 -19.96 -4.05
N TYR A 238 1.47 -20.43 -3.86
CA TYR A 238 2.04 -21.56 -4.60
C TYR A 238 1.89 -22.87 -3.83
N GLY A 239 1.36 -22.87 -2.60
CA GLY A 239 1.27 -24.05 -1.75
C GLY A 239 2.58 -24.41 -1.04
N GLY A 240 3.52 -23.46 -0.93
CA GLY A 240 4.82 -23.67 -0.31
C GLY A 240 5.95 -24.02 -1.30
N GLY A 241 7.14 -24.25 -0.74
CA GLY A 241 8.38 -24.52 -1.49
C GLY A 241 9.25 -23.28 -1.69
N ILE A 242 10.20 -23.36 -2.62
CA ILE A 242 11.04 -22.22 -3.03
C ILE A 242 10.69 -21.89 -4.48
N ILE A 243 10.22 -20.66 -4.70
CA ILE A 243 9.78 -20.18 -6.01
C ILE A 243 10.79 -19.16 -6.53
N VAL A 244 11.20 -19.34 -7.78
CA VAL A 244 12.10 -18.41 -8.48
C VAL A 244 11.38 -17.84 -9.68
N HIS A 245 11.04 -16.56 -9.62
CA HIS A 245 10.51 -15.84 -10.76
C HIS A 245 11.66 -15.33 -11.62
N LEU A 246 11.63 -15.71 -12.90
CA LEU A 246 12.54 -15.23 -13.94
C LEU A 246 11.77 -14.31 -14.88
N THR A 247 12.20 -13.06 -14.95
CA THR A 247 11.68 -12.08 -15.90
C THR A 247 12.70 -11.90 -17.00
N LEU A 248 12.32 -12.22 -18.24
CA LEU A 248 13.18 -12.07 -19.41
C LEU A 248 13.03 -10.67 -20.01
N LYS A 249 14.11 -10.16 -20.61
CA LYS A 249 14.12 -8.90 -21.35
C LYS A 249 13.15 -8.98 -22.53
N ARG A 250 12.50 -7.85 -22.81
CA ARG A 250 11.58 -7.70 -23.94
C ARG A 250 12.03 -6.52 -24.80
N GLY A 251 11.74 -6.57 -26.10
CA GLY A 251 11.88 -5.40 -26.97
C GLY A 251 10.94 -4.29 -26.52
N LYS A 252 11.33 -3.01 -26.73
CA LYS A 252 10.66 -1.82 -26.18
C LYS A 252 9.15 -1.72 -26.49
N ASP A 253 8.66 -2.40 -27.51
CA ASP A 253 7.27 -2.29 -27.99
C ASP A 253 6.42 -3.57 -27.81
N ARG A 254 6.91 -4.58 -27.07
CA ARG A 254 6.10 -5.79 -26.82
C ARG A 254 5.15 -5.59 -25.63
N PRO A 255 3.82 -5.78 -25.80
CA PRO A 255 2.89 -5.73 -24.69
C PRO A 255 3.21 -6.80 -23.65
N ILE A 256 2.94 -6.49 -22.37
CA ILE A 256 3.13 -7.45 -21.27
C ILE A 256 2.09 -8.55 -21.43
N ASP A 257 2.53 -9.82 -21.50
CA ASP A 257 1.63 -10.97 -21.52
C ASP A 257 0.62 -10.86 -20.36
N PRO A 258 -0.68 -11.10 -20.61
CA PRO A 258 -1.70 -11.06 -19.56
C PRO A 258 -1.32 -12.01 -18.43
N MET A 259 -1.14 -11.46 -17.23
CA MET A 259 -0.81 -12.25 -16.06
C MET A 259 -2.09 -12.83 -15.46
N PRO A 260 -2.05 -14.05 -14.89
CA PRO A 260 -3.19 -14.63 -14.17
C PRO A 260 -3.46 -13.94 -12.83
N PHE A 261 -2.85 -12.78 -12.61
CA PHE A 261 -3.04 -11.93 -11.45
C PHE A 261 -2.94 -10.44 -11.82
N LYS A 262 -3.61 -9.59 -11.03
CA LYS A 262 -3.56 -8.14 -11.12
C LYS A 262 -3.20 -7.56 -9.77
N ARG A 263 -2.17 -6.71 -9.72
CA ARG A 263 -1.83 -5.94 -8.52
C ARG A 263 -2.66 -4.65 -8.48
N ILE A 264 -3.19 -4.33 -7.31
CA ILE A 264 -3.97 -3.12 -7.07
C ILE A 264 -3.53 -2.46 -5.78
N SER A 265 -3.56 -1.13 -5.75
CA SER A 265 -3.48 -0.35 -4.52
C SER A 265 -4.85 0.21 -4.21
N SER A 266 -5.29 0.06 -2.97
CA SER A 266 -6.56 0.59 -2.49
C SER A 266 -6.31 1.66 -1.44
N ARG A 267 -7.13 2.72 -1.50
CA ARG A 267 -7.22 3.69 -0.41
C ARG A 267 -8.31 3.22 0.53
N GLY A 268 -7.89 2.58 1.61
CA GLY A 268 -8.76 2.16 2.70
C GLY A 268 -9.08 3.29 3.67
N TYR A 269 -9.59 2.94 4.84
CA TYR A 269 -9.88 3.89 5.91
C TYR A 269 -8.59 4.42 6.54
N THR A 270 -8.53 5.73 6.77
CA THR A 270 -7.44 6.32 7.54
C THR A 270 -7.49 5.80 8.97
N ILE A 271 -6.38 5.23 9.44
CA ILE A 271 -6.22 4.87 10.85
C ILE A 271 -6.23 6.17 11.65
N VAL A 272 -7.17 6.27 12.58
CA VAL A 272 -7.29 7.40 13.50
C VAL A 272 -6.00 7.49 14.33
N LYS A 273 -5.32 8.63 14.25
CA LYS A 273 -4.15 8.93 15.09
C LYS A 273 -4.49 10.04 16.06
N GLU A 274 -4.14 9.83 17.31
CA GLU A 274 -4.17 10.84 18.35
C GLU A 274 -2.74 11.33 18.60
N PHE A 275 -2.58 12.63 18.86
CA PHE A 275 -1.31 13.15 19.31
C PHE A 275 -1.17 12.88 20.81
N TYR A 276 0.06 12.60 21.25
CA TYR A 276 0.34 12.45 22.66
C TYR A 276 -0.03 13.73 23.42
N ALA A 277 -0.91 13.58 24.42
CA ALA A 277 -1.24 14.61 25.38
C ALA A 277 -0.69 14.17 26.75
N PRO A 278 0.30 14.88 27.33
CA PRO A 278 0.81 14.58 28.66
C PRO A 278 -0.28 14.73 29.71
N ASP A 279 -0.30 13.78 30.65
CA ASP A 279 -1.09 13.83 31.86
C ASP A 279 -0.25 14.47 32.98
N TYR A 280 -0.46 15.76 33.24
CA TYR A 280 0.28 16.50 34.25
C TYR A 280 -0.09 16.14 35.69
N ASP A 281 -1.22 15.47 35.89
CA ASP A 281 -1.63 14.99 37.21
C ASP A 281 -0.84 13.74 37.61
N ASN A 282 -0.15 13.08 36.67
CA ASN A 282 0.69 11.93 36.94
C ASN A 282 1.97 12.33 37.72
N PRO A 283 2.19 11.81 38.95
CA PRO A 283 3.34 12.17 39.77
C PRO A 283 4.68 11.71 39.18
N ASN A 284 4.68 10.76 38.24
CA ASN A 284 5.89 10.26 37.59
C ASN A 284 6.33 11.11 36.38
N ILE A 285 5.55 12.14 36.01
CA ILE A 285 5.93 13.03 34.91
C ILE A 285 7.07 13.96 35.35
N ASN A 286 8.08 14.13 34.51
CA ASN A 286 9.19 15.04 34.81
C ASN A 286 8.72 16.49 34.68
N LYS A 287 8.34 17.10 35.81
CA LYS A 287 7.88 18.49 35.89
C LYS A 287 8.96 19.54 35.55
N ASN A 288 10.23 19.15 35.53
CA ASN A 288 11.35 20.03 35.14
C ASN A 288 11.57 20.07 33.62
N MET A 289 10.84 19.24 32.86
CA MET A 289 10.92 19.26 31.41
C MET A 289 10.08 20.41 30.84
N ALA A 290 10.71 21.24 30.02
CA ALA A 290 9.99 22.26 29.26
C ALA A 290 8.99 21.61 28.30
N ASP A 291 7.72 21.98 28.42
CA ASP A 291 6.69 21.57 27.46
C ASP A 291 6.67 22.53 26.27
N LEU A 292 7.24 22.07 25.15
CA LEU A 292 7.37 22.80 23.89
C LEU A 292 6.36 22.29 22.82
N ARG A 293 5.24 21.70 23.23
CA ARG A 293 4.22 21.20 22.28
C ARG A 293 3.69 22.32 21.38
N SER A 294 3.92 22.19 20.07
CA SER A 294 3.31 23.03 19.04
C SER A 294 1.85 22.62 18.75
N THR A 295 1.55 21.32 18.83
CA THR A 295 0.19 20.77 18.83
C THR A 295 -0.17 20.31 20.25
N VAL A 296 -1.00 21.10 20.92
CA VAL A 296 -1.34 20.92 22.34
C VAL A 296 -2.39 19.83 22.54
N PHE A 297 -3.34 19.76 21.60
CA PHE A 297 -4.47 18.82 21.66
C PHE A 297 -4.95 18.48 20.26
N TRP A 298 -5.19 17.19 20.02
CA TRP A 298 -5.81 16.69 18.80
C TRP A 298 -6.74 15.54 19.14
N LYS A 299 -8.05 15.78 19.02
CA LYS A 299 -9.08 14.76 19.24
C LYS A 299 -9.91 14.58 17.96
N PRO A 300 -9.69 13.48 17.22
CA PRO A 300 -10.29 13.27 15.91
C PRO A 300 -11.77 12.93 15.96
N ASN A 301 -12.29 12.50 17.12
CA ASN A 301 -13.69 12.14 17.29
C ASN A 301 -14.29 12.87 18.50
N ILE A 302 -15.19 13.81 18.22
CA ILE A 302 -16.03 14.49 19.22
C ILE A 302 -17.48 14.30 18.79
N ILE A 303 -18.20 13.43 19.51
CA ILE A 303 -19.62 13.18 19.29
C ILE A 303 -20.40 14.27 20.03
N THR A 304 -21.29 14.97 19.33
CA THR A 304 -22.18 15.95 19.93
C THR A 304 -23.46 15.30 20.45
N ASP A 305 -24.07 15.89 21.47
CA ASP A 305 -25.39 15.50 21.96
C ASP A 305 -26.51 15.88 20.98
N ALA A 306 -27.76 15.56 21.36
CA ALA A 306 -28.96 15.90 20.56
C ALA A 306 -29.16 17.41 20.35
N ASN A 307 -28.49 18.27 21.13
CA ASN A 307 -28.51 19.72 20.99
C ASN A 307 -27.30 20.25 20.20
N GLY A 308 -26.47 19.38 19.64
CA GLY A 308 -25.26 19.74 18.91
C GLY A 308 -24.10 20.19 19.80
N LYS A 309 -24.12 19.89 21.10
CA LYS A 309 -23.05 20.26 22.04
C LYS A 309 -22.07 19.10 22.25
N GLY A 310 -20.79 19.38 22.13
CA GLY A 310 -19.71 18.47 22.49
C GLY A 310 -18.71 19.16 23.40
N SER A 311 -18.09 18.43 24.32
CA SER A 311 -17.09 18.95 25.25
C SER A 311 -15.82 18.11 25.24
N SER A 312 -14.67 18.78 25.35
CA SER A 312 -13.36 18.15 25.51
C SER A 312 -12.46 19.02 26.39
N GLY A 313 -11.65 18.38 27.23
CA GLY A 313 -10.63 19.05 28.06
C GLY A 313 -9.22 18.63 27.65
N TYR A 314 -8.26 19.54 27.85
CA TYR A 314 -6.84 19.30 27.61
C TYR A 314 -5.98 20.23 28.46
N PHE A 315 -4.71 19.88 28.64
CA PHE A 315 -3.73 20.72 29.31
C PHE A 315 -2.96 21.59 28.32
N ASN A 316 -2.84 22.88 28.62
CA ASN A 316 -2.01 23.82 27.86
C ASN A 316 -0.52 23.46 27.94
N ALA A 317 0.25 23.98 26.99
CA ALA A 317 1.69 23.90 27.06
C ALA A 317 2.28 25.00 27.96
N ALA A 318 3.50 24.79 28.42
CA ALA A 318 4.20 25.73 29.30
C ALA A 318 4.61 27.02 28.57
N THR A 319 4.56 27.04 27.24
CA THR A 319 4.91 28.19 26.41
C THR A 319 3.75 29.21 26.39
N PRO A 320 3.93 30.43 26.93
CA PRO A 320 2.94 31.49 26.79
C PRO A 320 2.78 31.90 25.33
N GLY A 321 1.59 32.34 24.93
CA GLY A 321 1.36 32.75 23.55
C GLY A 321 -0.10 32.76 23.13
N THR A 322 -0.31 32.97 21.84
CA THR A 322 -1.64 32.91 21.22
C THR A 322 -1.85 31.53 20.61
N TYR A 323 -2.80 30.78 21.18
CA TYR A 323 -3.12 29.42 20.79
C TYR A 323 -4.27 29.47 19.79
N ARG A 324 -4.22 28.61 18.77
CA ARG A 324 -5.27 28.47 17.75
C ARG A 324 -6.02 27.16 17.97
N VAL A 325 -7.35 27.25 18.03
CA VAL A 325 -8.25 26.10 18.01
C VAL A 325 -8.90 26.03 16.65
N THR A 326 -8.82 24.86 16.01
CA THR A 326 -9.55 24.54 14.78
C THR A 326 -10.49 23.39 15.07
N VAL A 327 -11.77 23.59 14.83
CA VAL A 327 -12.82 22.57 14.93
C VAL A 327 -13.35 22.32 13.53
N GLU A 328 -13.26 21.08 13.07
CA GLU A 328 -13.72 20.62 11.76
C GLU A 328 -14.57 19.37 11.98
N GLY A 329 -15.64 19.21 11.20
CA GLY A 329 -16.54 18.08 11.32
C GLY A 329 -17.54 17.99 10.18
N MET A 330 -18.35 16.94 10.20
CA MET A 330 -19.47 16.76 9.29
C MET A 330 -20.71 16.31 10.04
N ASP A 331 -21.89 16.68 9.56
CA ASP A 331 -23.16 16.14 10.06
C ASP A 331 -23.50 14.79 9.40
N GLN A 332 -24.60 14.18 9.85
CA GLN A 332 -25.10 12.90 9.32
C GLN A 332 -25.50 12.94 7.83
N PHE A 333 -25.63 14.12 7.25
CA PHE A 333 -25.97 14.33 5.84
C PHE A 333 -24.72 14.65 5.00
N GLY A 334 -23.53 14.68 5.61
CA GLY A 334 -22.27 14.98 4.95
C GLY A 334 -21.98 16.47 4.77
N ASN A 335 -22.73 17.37 5.43
CA ASN A 335 -22.44 18.80 5.40
C ASN A 335 -21.21 19.09 6.27
N ILE A 336 -20.22 19.79 5.72
CA ILE A 336 -18.95 20.06 6.39
C ILE A 336 -19.03 21.39 7.16
N GLY A 337 -18.55 21.39 8.40
CA GLY A 337 -18.41 22.58 9.24
C GLY A 337 -16.96 22.84 9.62
N ARG A 338 -16.58 24.13 9.72
CA ARG A 338 -15.26 24.56 10.20
C ARG A 338 -15.38 25.83 11.03
N LYS A 339 -14.71 25.85 12.19
CA LYS A 339 -14.56 27.06 13.03
C LYS A 339 -13.12 27.17 13.52
N VAL A 340 -12.56 28.36 13.40
CA VAL A 340 -11.23 28.70 13.91
C VAL A 340 -11.36 29.84 14.89
N PHE A 341 -10.74 29.72 16.07
CA PHE A 341 -10.65 30.79 17.04
C PHE A 341 -9.31 30.72 17.77
N THR A 342 -8.99 31.77 18.51
CA THR A 342 -7.73 31.87 19.27
C THR A 342 -7.98 32.30 20.70
N TYR A 343 -7.10 31.89 21.61
CA TYR A 343 -7.07 32.35 23.00
C TYR A 343 -5.61 32.58 23.43
N LYS A 344 -5.41 33.33 24.52
CA LYS A 344 -4.08 33.59 25.07
C LYS A 344 -3.83 32.70 26.28
N VAL A 345 -2.61 32.18 26.37
CA VAL A 345 -2.04 31.56 27.56
C VAL A 345 -0.96 32.51 28.06
N GLU A 346 -1.07 32.93 29.32
CA GLU A 346 -0.17 33.87 29.98
C GLU A 346 0.74 33.18 30.99
#